data_AF-A0A8S4FW92-F1
#
_entry.id   AF-A0A8S4FW92-F1
#
_cell.length_a   1.000
_cell.length_b   1.000
_cell.length_c   1.000
_cell.angle_alpha   90.00
_cell.angle_beta   90.00
_cell.angle_gamma   90.00
#
_symmetry.space_group_name_H-M   'P 1'
#
loop_
_entity.id
_entity.type
_entity.pdbx_description
1 polymer ?
#
loop_
_entity_poly.entity_id
_entity_poly.type
_entity_poly.pdbx_seq_one_letter_code
_entity_poly.pdbx_strand_id
1 'polypeptide(L)'
;MLRRRLRPVNRSVQLIHVTPRPSPAPWSPWQEGQCQSGCTARSKGYRERRRQCLAQDCEGTGYDVALCDDTKVCGKKRRVAAGAVAARRCAQYAARVPALDPRGGGVQAPHDPTRMWMGCAIFCRRLSSGGYYAPRVELNDAGLDPYFPDGTWCHHDGDTHYYCLQHHCLPENFKMTAEWHVWELPSEDLAGSFNARARAVDQPADDALRRYLSLDDDGVPLARSAFPPVIPDEPEELWEVDDYVDIPAQRDSV
;
A
#
# COMPACT_ATOMS: atom_id res chain seq x y z
N MET A 1 86.53 30.21 -22.69
CA MET A 1 85.17 29.74 -23.06
C MET A 1 84.40 29.32 -21.81
N LEU A 2 83.55 30.19 -21.26
CA LEU A 2 82.68 29.87 -20.12
C LEU A 2 81.26 29.60 -20.63
N ARG A 3 80.77 28.35 -20.52
CA ARG A 3 79.38 28.01 -20.84
C ARG A 3 78.50 28.22 -19.60
N ARG A 4 77.69 29.28 -19.59
CA ARG A 4 76.58 29.42 -18.63
C ARG A 4 75.46 28.45 -19.02
N ARG A 5 75.17 27.47 -18.16
CA ARG A 5 73.97 26.62 -18.28
C ARG A 5 72.77 27.37 -17.70
N LEU A 6 71.77 27.64 -18.52
CA LEU A 6 70.45 28.07 -18.06
C LEU A 6 69.73 26.85 -17.47
N ARG A 7 69.20 26.96 -16.25
CA ARG A 7 68.29 25.96 -15.65
C ARG A 7 66.84 26.40 -15.90
N PRO A 8 65.94 25.49 -16.31
CA PRO A 8 64.53 25.83 -16.42
C PRO A 8 63.92 26.00 -15.03
N VAL A 9 63.13 27.06 -14.85
CA VAL A 9 62.33 27.29 -13.64
C VAL A 9 61.06 26.46 -13.77
N ASN A 10 60.96 25.37 -13.01
CA ASN A 10 59.75 24.58 -12.94
C ASN A 10 58.75 25.30 -12.02
N ARG A 11 57.76 25.99 -12.58
CA ARG A 11 56.64 26.55 -11.81
C ARG A 11 55.60 25.45 -11.63
N SER A 12 55.61 24.80 -10.47
CA SER A 12 54.51 23.92 -10.04
C SER A 12 53.29 24.77 -9.74
N VAL A 13 52.32 24.77 -10.64
CA VAL A 13 50.97 25.30 -10.38
C VAL A 13 50.25 24.27 -9.52
N GLN A 14 50.10 24.56 -8.21
CA GLN A 14 49.22 23.78 -7.36
C GLN A 14 47.77 24.15 -7.67
N LEU A 15 47.07 23.26 -8.38
CA LEU A 15 45.62 23.30 -8.52
C LEU A 15 44.98 23.00 -7.16
N ILE A 16 44.55 24.04 -6.47
CA ILE A 16 43.71 23.93 -5.27
C ILE A 16 42.38 23.32 -5.73
N HIS A 17 42.20 22.01 -5.51
CA HIS A 17 40.89 21.38 -5.66
C HIS A 17 39.99 21.89 -4.54
N VAL A 18 39.24 22.95 -4.82
CA VAL A 18 38.10 23.34 -3.99
C VAL A 18 37.03 22.28 -4.25
N THR A 19 36.93 21.29 -3.37
CA THR A 19 35.77 20.40 -3.37
C THR A 19 34.53 21.25 -3.10
N PRO A 20 33.50 21.21 -3.96
CA PRO A 20 32.25 21.89 -3.68
C PRO A 20 31.72 21.33 -2.36
N ARG A 21 31.30 22.21 -1.45
CA ARG A 21 30.55 21.78 -0.26
C ARG A 21 29.33 20.99 -0.76
N PRO A 22 29.10 19.76 -0.26
CA PRO A 22 27.91 19.02 -0.63
C PRO A 22 26.69 19.90 -0.31
N SER A 23 25.80 20.04 -1.29
CA SER A 23 24.50 20.66 -1.05
C SER A 23 23.83 19.95 0.12
N PRO A 24 23.13 20.69 1.01
CA PRO A 24 22.39 20.06 2.09
C PRO A 24 21.44 19.00 1.51
N ALA A 25 21.42 17.82 2.12
CA ALA A 25 20.51 16.75 1.71
C ALA A 25 19.05 17.27 1.77
N PRO A 26 18.21 16.97 0.77
CA PRO A 26 16.84 17.48 0.72
C PRO A 26 15.98 16.97 1.88
N TRP A 27 16.31 15.79 2.43
CA TRP A 27 15.64 15.19 3.58
C TRP A 27 16.48 15.28 4.85
N SER A 28 15.81 15.44 6.01
CA SER A 28 16.43 15.16 7.30
C SER A 28 16.79 13.68 7.44
N PRO A 29 17.71 13.31 8.35
CA PRO A 29 17.87 11.92 8.77
C PRO A 29 16.54 11.33 9.26
N TRP A 30 16.37 10.02 9.07
CA TRP A 30 15.24 9.28 9.63
C TRP A 30 15.29 9.28 11.15
N GLN A 31 14.19 9.64 11.78
CA GLN A 31 13.95 9.49 13.20
C GLN A 31 13.12 8.22 13.40
N GLU A 32 13.64 7.27 14.16
CA GLU A 32 12.97 6.01 14.43
C GLU A 32 12.21 6.03 15.76
N GLY A 33 10.98 5.55 15.76
CA GLY A 33 10.20 5.30 16.96
C GLY A 33 10.64 4.04 17.71
N GLN A 34 9.96 3.80 18.84
CA GLN A 34 10.14 2.55 19.60
C GLN A 34 9.50 1.37 18.86
N CYS A 35 10.07 0.18 19.04
CA CYS A 35 9.49 -1.06 18.52
C CYS A 35 8.15 -1.37 19.23
N GLN A 36 7.10 -1.54 18.45
CA GLN A 36 5.75 -1.92 18.87
C GLN A 36 5.37 -3.26 18.25
N SER A 37 4.36 -3.95 18.79
CA SER A 37 3.87 -5.21 18.22
C SER A 37 2.46 -5.52 18.68
N GLY A 38 1.66 -6.12 17.79
CA GLY A 38 0.35 -6.69 18.12
C GLY A 38 0.43 -8.02 18.88
N CYS A 39 1.63 -8.60 19.02
CA CYS A 39 1.88 -9.91 19.61
C CYS A 39 0.99 -11.02 19.02
N THR A 40 0.81 -11.02 17.69
CA THR A 40 0.10 -12.10 17.00
C THR A 40 1.05 -13.28 16.70
N ALA A 41 0.50 -14.45 16.42
CA ALA A 41 1.30 -15.63 16.05
C ALA A 41 2.20 -15.31 14.84
N ARG A 42 3.49 -15.66 14.94
CA ARG A 42 4.54 -15.40 13.92
C ARG A 42 4.80 -13.93 13.57
N SER A 43 4.12 -12.97 14.19
CA SER A 43 4.41 -11.55 13.94
C SER A 43 5.82 -11.14 14.33
N LYS A 44 6.27 -10.07 13.69
CA LYS A 44 7.39 -9.25 14.13
C LYS A 44 6.87 -7.98 14.78
N GLY A 45 7.78 -7.21 15.34
CA GLY A 45 7.50 -5.83 15.70
C GLY A 45 7.61 -4.90 14.51
N TYR A 46 7.13 -3.68 14.71
CA TYR A 46 7.27 -2.58 13.78
C TYR A 46 7.72 -1.32 14.52
N ARG A 47 8.40 -0.41 13.80
CA ARG A 47 8.68 0.95 14.27
C ARG A 47 8.35 1.93 13.16
N GLU A 48 7.68 3.01 13.53
CA GLU A 48 7.49 4.14 12.62
C GLU A 48 8.82 4.87 12.45
N ARG A 49 9.05 5.37 11.24
CA ARG A 49 10.20 6.21 10.90
C ARG A 49 9.68 7.47 10.22
N ARG A 50 10.19 8.62 10.64
CA ARG A 50 9.79 9.93 10.10
C ARG A 50 11.00 10.75 9.70
N ARG A 51 10.87 11.52 8.63
CA ARG A 51 11.85 12.52 8.18
C ARG A 51 11.13 13.76 7.67
N GLN A 52 11.80 14.89 7.70
CA GLN A 52 11.26 16.18 7.27
C GLN A 52 11.91 16.63 5.97
N CYS A 53 11.12 17.19 5.06
CA CYS A 53 11.64 17.82 3.86
C CYS A 53 12.28 19.16 4.26
N LEU A 54 13.56 19.31 3.97
CA LEU A 54 14.37 20.50 4.25
C LEU A 54 14.57 21.36 2.99
N ALA A 55 14.20 20.84 1.82
CA ALA A 55 14.20 21.55 0.55
C ALA A 55 12.78 22.05 0.19
N GLN A 56 12.67 22.78 -0.92
CA GLN A 56 11.38 23.22 -1.45
C GLN A 56 10.52 22.04 -1.92
N ASP A 57 11.16 21.08 -2.58
CA ASP A 57 10.56 19.84 -3.06
C ASP A 57 11.44 18.66 -2.68
N CYS A 58 10.81 17.58 -2.23
CA CYS A 58 11.51 16.35 -1.89
C CYS A 58 10.80 15.15 -2.53
N GLU A 59 11.57 14.32 -3.23
CA GLU A 59 11.06 13.06 -3.79
C GLU A 59 10.94 11.98 -2.71
N GLY A 60 9.82 11.25 -2.73
CA GLY A 60 9.49 10.16 -1.81
C GLY A 60 8.76 10.60 -0.52
N THR A 61 8.58 9.67 0.42
CA THR A 61 7.79 9.92 1.64
C THR A 61 8.58 10.48 2.80
N GLY A 62 7.91 11.25 3.66
CA GLY A 62 8.40 11.63 4.99
C GLY A 62 8.11 10.58 6.08
N TYR A 63 7.47 9.47 5.73
CA TYR A 63 7.00 8.44 6.66
C TYR A 63 7.28 7.04 6.11
N ASP A 64 7.70 6.13 6.98
CA ASP A 64 7.88 4.72 6.67
C ASP A 64 7.70 3.85 7.93
N VAL A 65 7.54 2.54 7.74
CA VAL A 65 7.47 1.54 8.80
C VAL A 65 8.49 0.45 8.55
N ALA A 66 9.32 0.16 9.56
CA ALA A 66 10.32 -0.89 9.49
C ALA A 66 10.05 -2.00 10.51
N LEU A 67 10.30 -3.25 10.13
CA LEU A 67 10.20 -4.39 11.02
C LEU A 67 11.29 -4.35 12.11
N CYS A 68 10.98 -4.89 13.28
CA CYS A 68 11.91 -5.02 14.40
C CYS A 68 11.67 -6.32 15.19
N ASP A 69 12.68 -6.72 15.96
CA ASP A 69 12.54 -7.82 16.92
C ASP A 69 11.66 -7.36 18.10
N ASP A 70 10.49 -7.99 18.24
CA ASP A 70 9.52 -7.70 19.30
C ASP A 70 9.69 -8.56 20.55
N THR A 71 10.79 -9.31 20.68
CA THR A 71 11.04 -10.17 21.86
C THR A 71 10.96 -9.40 23.17
N LYS A 72 11.39 -8.13 23.19
CA LYS A 72 11.26 -7.27 24.39
C LYS A 72 9.82 -6.82 24.69
N VAL A 73 8.95 -6.77 23.68
CA VAL A 73 7.55 -6.32 23.78
C VAL A 73 6.61 -7.50 24.06
N CYS A 74 6.86 -8.63 23.42
CA CYS A 74 5.98 -9.80 23.39
C CYS A 74 6.58 -11.06 24.04
N GLY A 75 7.86 -11.08 24.41
CA GLY A 75 8.55 -12.30 24.88
C GLY A 75 7.94 -12.96 26.11
N LYS A 76 7.20 -12.22 26.95
CA LYS A 76 6.45 -12.74 28.09
C LYS A 76 4.93 -12.83 27.84
N LYS A 77 4.45 -12.35 26.70
CA LYS A 77 3.02 -12.32 26.36
C LYS A 77 2.68 -13.55 25.54
N ARG A 78 1.53 -14.16 25.84
CA ARG A 78 1.00 -15.22 24.98
C ARG A 78 0.62 -14.61 23.62
N ARG A 79 1.27 -15.07 22.55
CA ARG A 79 0.89 -14.71 21.19
C ARG A 79 -0.50 -15.27 20.86
N VAL A 80 -1.30 -14.50 20.13
CA VAL A 80 -2.67 -14.88 19.76
C VAL A 80 -2.84 -14.98 18.25
N ALA A 81 -3.79 -15.79 17.79
CA ALA A 81 -4.12 -15.85 16.37
C ALA A 81 -4.66 -14.48 15.87
N ALA A 82 -4.40 -14.16 14.60
CA ALA A 82 -4.89 -12.93 13.98
C ALA A 82 -6.42 -12.80 14.07
N GLY A 83 -7.16 -13.89 13.82
CA GLY A 83 -8.62 -13.92 13.98
C GLY A 83 -9.10 -13.52 15.38
N ALA A 84 -8.34 -13.85 16.44
CA ALA A 84 -8.68 -13.42 17.80
C ALA A 84 -8.45 -11.92 18.02
N VAL A 85 -7.47 -11.31 17.35
CA VAL A 85 -7.31 -9.84 17.33
C VAL A 85 -8.46 -9.21 16.56
N ALA A 86 -8.76 -9.71 15.37
CA ALA A 86 -9.86 -9.23 14.54
C ALA A 86 -11.18 -9.27 15.30
N ALA A 87 -11.53 -10.39 15.95
CA ALA A 87 -12.76 -10.50 16.74
C ALA A 87 -12.87 -9.42 17.84
N ARG A 88 -11.78 -9.15 18.57
CA ARG A 88 -11.78 -8.08 19.60
C ARG A 88 -11.95 -6.69 18.98
N ARG A 89 -11.33 -6.44 17.84
CA ARG A 89 -11.44 -5.17 17.11
C ARG A 89 -12.83 -4.98 16.53
N CYS A 90 -13.42 -6.02 15.94
CA CYS A 90 -14.78 -5.99 15.42
C CYS A 90 -15.83 -5.69 16.50
N ALA A 91 -15.67 -6.24 17.70
CA ALA A 91 -16.52 -5.87 18.84
C ALA A 91 -16.43 -4.37 19.20
N GLN A 92 -15.25 -3.76 19.05
CA GLN A 92 -15.05 -2.31 19.25
C GLN A 92 -15.65 -1.50 18.08
N TYR A 93 -15.44 -1.96 16.84
CA TYR A 93 -15.91 -1.28 15.64
C TYR A 93 -17.43 -1.27 15.52
N ALA A 94 -18.11 -2.33 15.99
CA ALA A 94 -19.58 -2.41 15.99
C ALA A 94 -20.24 -1.29 16.82
N ALA A 95 -19.53 -0.68 17.77
CA ALA A 95 -20.02 0.51 18.48
C ALA A 95 -20.08 1.79 17.60
N ARG A 96 -19.38 1.78 16.46
CA ARG A 96 -19.32 2.90 15.50
C ARG A 96 -19.98 2.56 14.16
N VAL A 97 -20.04 1.28 13.81
CA VAL A 97 -20.55 0.80 12.52
C VAL A 97 -21.70 -0.17 12.79
N PRO A 98 -22.97 0.31 12.81
CA PRO A 98 -24.13 -0.49 13.18
C PRO A 98 -24.40 -1.71 12.28
N ALA A 99 -23.83 -1.73 11.08
CA ALA A 99 -23.94 -2.84 10.14
C ALA A 99 -23.11 -4.09 10.53
N LEU A 100 -22.23 -3.97 11.54
CA LEU A 100 -21.39 -5.07 12.01
C LEU A 100 -22.08 -5.86 13.13
N ASP A 101 -21.89 -7.18 13.14
CA ASP A 101 -22.30 -8.02 14.25
C ASP A 101 -21.25 -7.92 15.39
N PRO A 102 -21.59 -7.34 16.55
CA PRO A 102 -20.64 -7.20 17.67
C PRO A 102 -20.17 -8.54 18.25
N ARG A 103 -20.88 -9.64 17.97
CA ARG A 103 -20.55 -10.99 18.45
C ARG A 103 -20.11 -11.94 17.34
N GLY A 104 -20.19 -11.51 16.08
CA GLY A 104 -19.91 -12.33 14.91
C GLY A 104 -18.42 -12.58 14.64
N GLY A 105 -17.54 -11.90 15.39
CA GLY A 105 -16.09 -12.04 15.26
C GLY A 105 -15.53 -11.34 14.02
N GLY A 106 -14.30 -11.71 13.66
CA GLY A 106 -13.60 -11.15 12.52
C GLY A 106 -12.47 -12.03 12.02
N VAL A 107 -12.04 -11.76 10.79
CA VAL A 107 -11.06 -12.56 10.05
C VAL A 107 -9.95 -11.68 9.48
N GLN A 108 -8.80 -12.32 9.25
CA GLN A 108 -7.75 -11.81 8.38
C GLN A 108 -7.98 -12.45 7.01
N ALA A 109 -8.16 -11.64 5.97
CA ALA A 109 -8.32 -12.18 4.62
C ALA A 109 -6.99 -12.82 4.15
N PRO A 110 -7.04 -13.77 3.20
CA PRO A 110 -5.84 -14.23 2.51
C PRO A 110 -5.11 -13.07 1.82
N HIS A 111 -3.81 -13.24 1.59
CA HIS A 111 -3.05 -12.31 0.74
C HIS A 111 -3.56 -12.37 -0.70
N ASP A 112 -3.79 -11.18 -1.24
CA ASP A 112 -4.14 -10.95 -2.63
C ASP A 112 -3.07 -10.01 -3.22
N PRO A 113 -2.25 -10.47 -4.19
CA PRO A 113 -1.18 -9.65 -4.74
C PRO A 113 -1.70 -8.44 -5.51
N THR A 114 -2.96 -8.45 -5.99
CA THR A 114 -3.56 -7.28 -6.65
C THR A 114 -4.24 -6.34 -5.66
N ARG A 115 -4.49 -6.79 -4.41
CA ARG A 115 -5.08 -5.98 -3.33
C ARG A 115 -4.36 -6.25 -2.02
N MET A 116 -3.12 -5.78 -1.97
CA MET A 116 -2.17 -6.12 -0.91
C MET A 116 -2.65 -5.67 0.49
N TRP A 117 -3.55 -4.70 0.58
CA TRP A 117 -4.17 -4.26 1.84
C TRP A 117 -5.03 -5.34 2.51
N MET A 118 -5.61 -6.28 1.75
CA MET A 118 -6.60 -7.23 2.26
C MET A 118 -6.05 -8.12 3.39
N GLY A 119 -4.83 -8.62 3.24
CA GLY A 119 -4.18 -9.44 4.26
C GLY A 119 -3.90 -8.71 5.58
N CYS A 120 -4.05 -7.39 5.59
CA CYS A 120 -3.76 -6.53 6.73
C CYS A 120 -4.96 -5.72 7.21
N ALA A 121 -6.09 -5.74 6.49
CA ALA A 121 -7.35 -5.19 6.97
C ALA A 121 -8.09 -6.17 7.90
N ILE A 122 -8.85 -5.61 8.82
CA ILE A 122 -9.72 -6.38 9.70
C ILE A 122 -11.10 -6.47 9.06
N PHE A 123 -11.51 -7.70 8.75
CA PHE A 123 -12.83 -8.00 8.19
C PHE A 123 -13.76 -8.48 9.31
N CYS A 124 -14.85 -7.76 9.51
CA CYS A 124 -15.82 -8.01 10.58
C CYS A 124 -17.09 -8.63 10.04
N ARG A 125 -17.67 -9.56 10.81
CA ARG A 125 -18.92 -10.22 10.43
C ARG A 125 -20.02 -9.17 10.23
N ARG A 126 -20.75 -9.26 9.13
CA ARG A 126 -21.91 -8.40 8.86
C ARG A 126 -23.15 -8.91 9.59
N LEU A 127 -23.98 -7.99 10.06
CA LEU A 127 -25.18 -8.32 10.84
C LEU A 127 -26.28 -8.99 9.99
N SER A 128 -26.50 -8.53 8.76
CA SER A 128 -27.71 -8.86 7.98
C SER A 128 -27.48 -9.80 6.79
N SER A 129 -26.26 -9.91 6.26
CA SER A 129 -26.04 -10.47 4.92
C SER A 129 -25.06 -11.66 4.85
N GLY A 130 -24.69 -12.24 6.00
CA GLY A 130 -23.56 -13.18 6.06
C GLY A 130 -22.25 -12.54 5.60
N GLY A 131 -21.17 -13.31 5.62
CA GLY A 131 -19.84 -12.84 5.22
C GLY A 131 -19.26 -11.72 6.09
N TYR A 132 -18.25 -11.06 5.55
CA TYR A 132 -17.44 -10.08 6.29
C TYR A 132 -17.28 -8.77 5.54
N TYR A 133 -17.03 -7.69 6.28
CA TYR A 133 -16.84 -6.34 5.76
C TYR A 133 -15.64 -5.68 6.45
N ALA A 134 -14.78 -5.02 5.68
CA ALA A 134 -13.73 -4.16 6.21
C ALA A 134 -14.25 -2.71 6.26
N PRO A 135 -14.62 -2.16 7.44
CA PRO A 135 -15.20 -0.81 7.59
C PRO A 135 -14.13 0.30 7.48
N ARG A 136 -13.35 0.30 6.39
CA ARG A 136 -12.21 1.21 6.19
C ARG A 136 -12.66 2.67 6.14
N VAL A 137 -13.78 2.93 5.48
CA VAL A 137 -14.32 4.29 5.28
C VAL A 137 -14.85 4.84 6.60
N GLU A 138 -15.78 4.14 7.24
CA GLU A 138 -16.44 4.62 8.46
C GLU A 138 -15.49 4.77 9.64
N LEU A 139 -14.50 3.87 9.76
CA LEU A 139 -13.51 3.97 10.82
C LEU A 139 -12.49 5.06 10.56
N ASN A 140 -12.06 5.26 9.32
CA ASN A 140 -11.14 6.34 8.99
C ASN A 140 -11.79 7.72 9.22
N ASP A 141 -13.07 7.89 8.87
CA ASP A 141 -13.87 9.08 9.20
C ASP A 141 -13.93 9.34 10.72
N ALA A 142 -13.90 8.27 11.53
CA ALA A 142 -13.90 8.33 12.98
C ALA A 142 -12.49 8.43 13.60
N GLY A 143 -11.42 8.51 12.79
CA GLY A 143 -10.03 8.51 13.25
C GLY A 143 -9.59 7.19 13.89
N LEU A 144 -10.24 6.09 13.53
CA LEU A 144 -9.93 4.73 14.00
C LEU A 144 -9.24 3.94 12.90
N ASP A 145 -8.20 3.19 13.28
CA ASP A 145 -7.45 2.32 12.38
C ASP A 145 -8.22 1.01 12.10
N PRO A 146 -8.62 0.71 10.85
CA PRO A 146 -9.33 -0.50 10.46
C PRO A 146 -8.41 -1.71 10.18
N TYR A 147 -7.10 -1.59 10.43
CA TYR A 147 -6.11 -2.61 10.08
C TYR A 147 -5.53 -3.34 11.29
N PHE A 148 -4.89 -4.48 11.02
CA PHE A 148 -3.99 -5.11 11.98
C PHE A 148 -2.79 -4.19 12.24
N PRO A 149 -2.22 -4.23 13.46
CA PRO A 149 -0.94 -3.56 13.69
C PRO A 149 0.10 -4.04 12.69
N ASP A 150 0.95 -3.13 12.22
CA ASP A 150 2.10 -3.49 11.39
C ASP A 150 2.99 -4.54 12.10
N GLY A 151 3.76 -5.29 11.32
CA GLY A 151 4.48 -6.48 11.77
C GLY A 151 3.61 -7.73 11.96
N THR A 152 2.28 -7.62 11.85
CA THR A 152 1.39 -8.81 11.81
C THR A 152 1.75 -9.69 10.61
N TRP A 153 1.98 -10.98 10.84
CA TRP A 153 2.22 -11.94 9.76
C TRP A 153 0.94 -12.15 8.94
N CYS A 154 1.03 -12.02 7.61
CA CYS A 154 -0.14 -12.06 6.73
C CYS A 154 -0.04 -13.15 5.65
N HIS A 155 1.17 -13.53 5.22
CA HIS A 155 1.34 -14.55 4.19
C HIS A 155 2.73 -15.20 4.21
N HIS A 156 2.85 -16.30 3.49
CA HIS A 156 4.10 -16.96 3.15
C HIS A 156 3.91 -17.69 1.82
N ASP A 157 4.74 -17.35 0.83
CA ASP A 157 4.64 -17.89 -0.54
C ASP A 157 5.41 -19.21 -0.75
N GLY A 158 6.12 -19.68 0.29
CA GLY A 158 6.97 -20.87 0.24
C GLY A 158 8.44 -20.56 0.54
N ASP A 159 8.86 -19.32 0.28
CA ASP A 159 10.24 -18.86 0.47
C ASP A 159 10.30 -17.62 1.39
N THR A 160 9.39 -16.67 1.16
CA THR A 160 9.40 -15.37 1.84
C THR A 160 8.17 -15.20 2.73
N HIS A 161 8.41 -14.73 3.96
CA HIS A 161 7.34 -14.28 4.85
C HIS A 161 6.87 -12.88 4.49
N TYR A 162 5.57 -12.64 4.65
CA TYR A 162 4.95 -11.34 4.43
C TYR A 162 4.35 -10.82 5.72
N TYR A 163 4.47 -9.51 5.92
CA TYR A 163 4.00 -8.82 7.11
C TYR A 163 3.24 -7.56 6.73
N CYS A 164 2.37 -7.11 7.63
CA CYS A 164 1.71 -5.83 7.51
C CYS A 164 2.74 -4.70 7.65
N LEU A 165 2.86 -3.90 6.62
CA LEU A 165 3.73 -2.72 6.55
C LEU A 165 2.93 -1.61 5.90
N GLN A 166 2.69 -0.53 6.64
CA GLN A 166 1.81 0.55 6.20
C GLN A 166 0.47 0.01 5.71
N HIS A 167 -0.08 -0.94 6.48
CA HIS A 167 -1.37 -1.59 6.19
C HIS A 167 -1.40 -2.46 4.93
N HIS A 168 -0.26 -2.74 4.29
CA HIS A 168 -0.16 -3.65 3.14
C HIS A 168 0.58 -4.93 3.52
N CYS A 169 0.16 -6.07 2.97
CA CYS A 169 0.81 -7.35 3.16
C CYS A 169 2.01 -7.47 2.21
N LEU A 170 3.19 -7.11 2.71
CA LEU A 170 4.41 -6.97 1.92
C LEU A 170 5.50 -7.97 2.35
N PRO A 171 6.42 -8.33 1.45
CA PRO A 171 7.57 -9.19 1.78
C PRO A 171 8.40 -8.65 2.95
N GLU A 172 8.98 -9.53 3.77
CA GLU A 172 9.78 -9.18 4.95
C GLU A 172 10.94 -8.21 4.65
N ASN A 173 11.53 -8.34 3.48
CA ASN A 173 12.66 -7.56 2.99
C ASN A 173 12.23 -6.39 2.09
N PHE A 174 10.93 -6.08 2.03
CA PHE A 174 10.43 -4.96 1.24
C PHE A 174 11.07 -3.65 1.73
N LYS A 175 11.62 -2.89 0.80
CA LYS A 175 12.17 -1.56 1.05
C LYS A 175 11.37 -0.59 0.22
N MET A 176 10.72 0.35 0.89
CA MET A 176 10.09 1.45 0.19
C MET A 176 11.18 2.32 -0.43
N THR A 177 11.22 2.39 -1.76
CA THR A 177 12.11 3.27 -2.51
C THR A 177 11.31 4.41 -3.13
N ALA A 178 11.98 5.43 -3.66
CA ALA A 178 11.33 6.49 -4.42
C ALA A 178 10.71 6.01 -5.75
N GLU A 179 11.04 4.79 -6.18
CA GLU A 179 10.57 4.14 -7.41
C GLU A 179 9.44 3.12 -7.13
N TRP A 180 9.27 2.73 -5.86
CA TRP A 180 8.32 1.71 -5.41
C TRP A 180 7.64 2.18 -4.13
N HIS A 181 6.93 3.32 -4.23
CA HIS A 181 6.02 3.70 -3.16
C HIS A 181 4.85 2.71 -3.10
N VAL A 182 4.33 2.38 -1.92
CA VAL A 182 3.06 1.65 -1.75
C VAL A 182 1.90 2.15 -2.66
N TRP A 183 1.82 3.44 -2.99
CA TRP A 183 0.81 3.98 -3.91
C TRP A 183 1.15 3.82 -5.40
N GLU A 184 2.39 3.41 -5.71
CA GLU A 184 2.92 3.10 -7.04
C GLU A 184 3.08 1.58 -7.25
N LEU A 185 2.92 0.78 -6.18
CA LEU A 185 2.77 -0.66 -6.31
C LEU A 185 1.55 -0.94 -7.21
N PRO A 186 1.56 -2.03 -8.01
CA PRO A 186 0.41 -2.46 -8.80
C PRO A 186 -0.70 -3.03 -7.88
N SER A 187 -1.17 -2.21 -6.95
CA SER A 187 -2.34 -2.48 -6.12
C SER A 187 -3.54 -1.85 -6.82
N GLU A 188 -4.51 -2.67 -7.19
CA GLU A 188 -5.82 -2.27 -7.70
C GLU A 188 -6.71 -1.71 -6.56
N ASP A 189 -6.11 -1.02 -5.58
CA ASP A 189 -6.84 -0.39 -4.49
C ASP A 189 -7.30 1.01 -4.88
N LEU A 190 -8.25 1.52 -4.12
CA LEU A 190 -8.82 2.84 -4.31
C LEU A 190 -7.79 3.94 -4.04
N ALA A 191 -7.47 4.72 -5.07
CA ALA A 191 -6.63 5.90 -4.92
C ALA A 191 -7.35 6.97 -4.09
N GLY A 192 -6.66 7.51 -3.08
CA GLY A 192 -7.13 8.63 -2.26
C GLY A 192 -7.23 8.33 -0.77
N SER A 193 -7.40 9.38 0.02
CA SER A 193 -7.61 9.24 1.47
C SER A 193 -9.07 8.89 1.74
N PHE A 194 -9.34 7.79 2.44
CA PHE A 194 -10.71 7.31 2.72
C PHE A 194 -11.58 8.28 3.54
N ASN A 195 -11.00 9.37 4.09
CA ASN A 195 -11.68 10.44 4.83
C ASN A 195 -12.07 11.62 3.92
N ALA A 196 -11.66 11.63 2.66
CA ALA A 196 -12.02 12.66 1.69
C ALA A 196 -13.29 12.24 0.93
N ARG A 197 -14.37 11.88 1.65
CA ARG A 197 -15.67 11.63 1.02
C ARG A 197 -16.09 12.87 0.23
N ALA A 198 -16.07 12.78 -1.09
CA ALA A 198 -16.74 13.75 -1.95
C ALA A 198 -18.22 13.78 -1.53
N ARG A 199 -18.77 14.98 -1.32
CA ARG A 199 -20.17 15.14 -0.93
C ARG A 199 -21.07 14.47 -1.98
N ALA A 200 -22.01 13.66 -1.50
CA ALA A 200 -23.05 12.97 -2.27
C ALA A 200 -22.51 12.05 -3.37
N VAL A 201 -21.80 10.99 -2.97
CA VAL A 201 -21.75 9.76 -3.78
C VAL A 201 -23.19 9.21 -3.83
N ASP A 202 -23.67 8.83 -5.00
CA ASP A 202 -24.99 8.24 -5.15
C ASP A 202 -25.02 6.84 -4.50
N GLN A 203 -26.19 6.43 -4.04
CA GLN A 203 -26.39 5.15 -3.35
C GLN A 203 -25.78 3.93 -4.09
N PRO A 204 -25.83 3.85 -5.44
CA PRO A 204 -25.18 2.77 -6.19
C PRO A 204 -23.66 2.69 -6.04
N ALA A 205 -22.95 3.82 -6.03
CA ALA A 205 -21.50 3.82 -5.87
C ALA A 205 -21.08 3.50 -4.42
N ASP A 206 -21.86 3.93 -3.43
CA ASP A 206 -21.68 3.51 -2.03
C ASP A 206 -21.88 1.99 -1.87
N ASP A 207 -22.89 1.42 -2.54
CA ASP A 207 -23.14 -0.02 -2.52
C ASP A 207 -22.03 -0.81 -3.23
N ALA A 208 -21.54 -0.31 -4.37
CA ALA A 208 -20.41 -0.91 -5.09
C ALA A 208 -19.13 -0.91 -4.25
N LEU A 209 -18.84 0.22 -3.58
CA LEU A 209 -17.72 0.34 -2.65
C LEU A 209 -17.86 -0.64 -1.47
N ARG A 210 -19.05 -0.73 -0.87
CA ARG A 210 -19.32 -1.70 0.21
C ARG A 210 -19.09 -3.14 -0.25
N ARG A 211 -19.47 -3.49 -1.48
CA ARG A 211 -19.23 -4.82 -2.06
C ARG A 211 -17.74 -5.09 -2.27
N TYR A 212 -16.97 -4.13 -2.78
CA TYR A 212 -15.51 -4.25 -2.93
C TYR A 212 -14.78 -4.48 -1.61
N LEU A 213 -15.25 -3.83 -0.55
CA LEU A 213 -14.73 -3.96 0.81
C LEU A 213 -15.29 -5.18 1.58
N SER A 214 -16.05 -6.05 0.92
CA SER A 214 -16.71 -7.20 1.56
C SER A 214 -16.23 -8.55 1.02
N LEU A 215 -16.32 -9.56 1.88
CA LEU A 215 -16.11 -10.97 1.60
C LEU A 215 -17.41 -11.76 1.84
N ASP A 216 -17.54 -12.91 1.22
CA ASP A 216 -18.53 -13.92 1.58
C ASP A 216 -18.14 -14.68 2.86
N ASP A 217 -18.90 -15.73 3.19
CA ASP A 217 -18.67 -16.57 4.38
C ASP A 217 -17.36 -17.36 4.34
N ASP A 218 -16.87 -17.68 3.14
CA ASP A 218 -15.63 -18.43 2.89
C ASP A 218 -14.41 -17.52 2.80
N GLY A 219 -14.60 -16.19 2.93
CA GLY A 219 -13.55 -15.20 2.83
C GLY A 219 -13.21 -14.82 1.39
N VAL A 220 -14.06 -15.16 0.43
CA VAL A 220 -13.90 -14.79 -0.98
C VAL A 220 -14.44 -13.38 -1.21
N PRO A 221 -13.70 -12.50 -1.91
CA PRO A 221 -14.12 -11.14 -2.22
C PRO A 221 -15.42 -11.08 -3.04
N LEU A 222 -16.39 -10.26 -2.63
CA LEU A 222 -17.67 -10.09 -3.34
C LEU A 222 -17.56 -9.26 -4.62
N ALA A 223 -16.54 -8.42 -4.72
CA ALA A 223 -16.15 -7.70 -5.92
C ALA A 223 -14.62 -7.53 -5.94
N ARG A 224 -14.05 -7.51 -7.14
CA ARG A 224 -12.60 -7.29 -7.36
C ARG A 224 -12.26 -5.87 -7.78
N SER A 225 -13.22 -5.11 -8.31
CA SER A 225 -13.10 -3.68 -8.56
C SER A 225 -14.16 -2.92 -7.75
N ALA A 226 -13.80 -1.72 -7.29
CA ALA A 226 -14.71 -0.85 -6.54
C ALA A 226 -15.75 -0.15 -7.42
N PHE A 227 -15.36 0.15 -8.66
CA PHE A 227 -16.21 0.77 -9.66
C PHE A 227 -16.14 -0.06 -10.95
N PRO A 228 -17.20 -0.08 -11.77
CA PRO A 228 -17.08 -0.57 -13.13
C PRO A 228 -15.97 0.20 -13.86
N PRO A 229 -15.27 -0.42 -14.83
CA PRO A 229 -14.30 0.31 -15.63
C PRO A 229 -14.99 1.53 -16.25
N VAL A 230 -14.42 2.71 -16.04
CA VAL A 230 -14.79 3.89 -16.82
C VAL A 230 -14.22 3.62 -18.21
N ILE A 231 -15.04 3.07 -19.10
CA ILE A 231 -14.73 3.04 -20.52
C ILE A 231 -14.87 4.49 -20.96
N PRO A 232 -13.78 5.19 -21.36
CA PRO A 232 -13.92 6.51 -21.95
C PRO A 232 -14.85 6.37 -23.15
N ASP A 233 -15.83 7.26 -23.30
CA ASP A 233 -16.58 7.34 -24.55
C ASP A 233 -15.56 7.68 -25.64
N GLU A 234 -15.17 6.68 -26.43
CA GLU A 234 -14.32 6.87 -27.59
C GLU A 234 -15.12 7.72 -28.58
N PRO A 235 -14.65 8.90 -28.99
CA PRO A 235 -15.38 9.75 -29.93
C PRO A 235 -15.71 8.95 -31.20
N GLU A 236 -16.94 9.09 -31.70
CA GLU A 236 -17.43 8.39 -32.90
C GLU A 236 -16.47 8.56 -34.11
N GLU A 237 -15.71 9.65 -34.13
CA GLU A 237 -14.67 9.98 -35.11
C GLU A 237 -13.51 8.96 -35.18
N LEU A 238 -13.32 8.12 -34.15
CA LEU A 238 -12.29 7.08 -34.11
C LEU A 238 -12.76 5.73 -34.67
N TRP A 239 -14.03 5.61 -35.08
CA TRP A 239 -14.59 4.41 -35.66
C TRP A 239 -14.78 4.60 -37.17
N GLU A 240 -13.96 3.94 -37.99
CA GLU A 240 -14.23 3.81 -39.43
C GLU A 240 -15.35 2.78 -39.64
N VAL A 241 -16.47 3.23 -40.20
CA VAL A 241 -17.57 2.35 -40.65
C VAL A 241 -17.23 1.87 -42.06
N ASP A 242 -16.36 0.86 -42.18
CA ASP A 242 -16.10 0.21 -43.46
C ASP A 242 -17.24 -0.77 -43.80
N ASP A 243 -18.30 -0.24 -44.43
CA ASP A 243 -19.55 -0.97 -44.66
C ASP A 243 -19.62 -1.74 -46.00
N TYR A 244 -18.48 -2.05 -46.64
CA TYR A 244 -18.49 -2.81 -47.90
C TYR A 244 -17.37 -3.83 -48.02
N VAL A 245 -17.75 -5.11 -48.10
CA VAL A 245 -16.94 -6.16 -48.72
C VAL A 245 -17.45 -6.32 -50.16
N ASP A 246 -16.71 -5.78 -51.14
CA ASP A 246 -16.97 -6.09 -52.54
C ASP A 246 -16.68 -7.57 -52.80
N ILE A 247 -17.72 -8.39 -52.97
CA ILE A 247 -17.59 -9.78 -53.40
C ILE A 247 -17.38 -9.76 -54.92
N PRO A 248 -16.20 -10.14 -55.44
CA PRO A 248 -15.98 -10.15 -56.88
C PRO A 248 -16.92 -11.15 -57.54
N ALA A 249 -17.55 -10.73 -58.64
CA ALA A 249 -18.47 -11.56 -59.41
C ALA A 249 -17.78 -12.87 -59.82
N GLN A 250 -18.39 -13.98 -59.43
CA GLN A 250 -17.95 -15.33 -59.77
C GLN A 250 -17.95 -15.45 -61.30
N ARG A 251 -16.79 -15.67 -61.90
CA ARG A 251 -16.71 -16.01 -63.33
C ARG A 251 -17.30 -17.40 -63.50
N ASP A 252 -18.48 -17.47 -64.09
CA ASP A 252 -19.05 -18.74 -64.56
C ASP A 252 -18.10 -19.32 -65.62
N SER A 253 -17.49 -20.45 -65.27
CA SER A 253 -16.68 -21.26 -66.18
C SER A 253 -17.57 -21.88 -67.25
N VAL A 254 -17.31 -21.56 -68.52
CA VAL A 254 -17.69 -22.36 -69.69
C VAL A 254 -16.42 -22.77 -70.41
#